data_AF-A0A2R7M4Y2-F1
#
_entry.id   AF-A0A2R7M4Y2-F1
#
_cell.length_a   1.000
_cell.length_b   1.000
_cell.length_c   1.000
_cell.angle_alpha   90.00
_cell.angle_beta   90.00
_cell.angle_gamma   90.00
#
_symmetry.space_group_name_H-M   'P 1'
#
loop_
_entity.id
_entity.type
_entity.pdbx_description
1 polymer ?
#
loop_
_entity_poly.entity_id
_entity_poly.type
_entity_poly.pdbx_seq_one_letter_code
_entity_poly.pdbx_strand_id
1 'polypeptide(L)'
;ENLSKECSTIQVERKGQLKDMELASDFENWYTYKTKSLTKIGEWQECLDLSKEALEKIENFHYSNDAWFSRRVAIAKKNLGNTEDTIQELETILKKKREWFIQKELAELYLEKGNIDLAFKMAINAINNFGPLEFKVDLLYLIGKILKQQDKLDLSFKHFTLSKLVRQSEEWKLPQKLFEELRGFTFTEVPLTELKELKKELQKFWDSFNTTPIKTFDKSRTATNNNFEGEIIEIRNDNERGKDGFLKSNGQKYYFSVSSNFHLTPNIFVGKKVLFEILPHIETKKEQVKIKKIIS
;
A
#
# COMPACT_ATOMS: atom_id res chain seq x y z
N GLU A 1 -5.84 22.88 27.26
CA GLU A 1 -4.95 21.96 28.01
C GLU A 1 -3.72 21.66 27.16
N ASN A 2 -2.52 21.67 27.74
CA ASN A 2 -1.28 21.38 27.01
C ASN A 2 -1.08 19.86 26.98
N LEU A 3 -1.36 19.24 25.83
CA LEU A 3 -1.08 17.82 25.62
C LEU A 3 0.43 17.60 25.51
N SER A 4 0.94 16.51 26.09
CA SER A 4 2.36 16.17 26.03
C SER A 4 2.78 15.86 24.58
N LYS A 5 3.91 16.41 24.17
CA LYS A 5 4.58 16.07 22.90
C LYS A 5 5.63 14.98 23.05
N GLU A 6 5.89 14.53 24.29
CA GLU A 6 6.88 13.49 24.56
C GLU A 6 6.35 12.13 24.11
N CYS A 7 7.19 11.40 23.38
CA CYS A 7 6.94 10.00 23.06
C CYS A 7 7.34 9.12 24.24
N SER A 8 6.75 7.94 24.33
CA SER A 8 7.12 6.93 25.33
C SER A 8 7.61 5.66 24.63
N THR A 9 8.52 4.93 25.26
CA THR A 9 9.07 3.69 24.71
C THR A 9 8.62 2.52 25.55
N ILE A 10 8.13 1.47 24.89
CA ILE A 10 7.78 0.20 25.53
C ILE A 10 8.61 -0.94 24.94
N GLN A 11 8.79 -2.01 25.71
CA GLN A 11 9.37 -3.25 25.20
C GLN A 11 8.27 -4.17 24.69
N VAL A 12 8.40 -4.58 23.43
CA VAL A 12 7.49 -5.53 22.79
C VAL A 12 8.25 -6.77 22.36
N GLU A 13 7.69 -7.94 22.67
CA GLU A 13 8.24 -9.20 22.18
C GLU A 13 7.84 -9.40 20.71
N ARG A 14 8.84 -9.49 19.84
CA ARG A 14 8.65 -9.79 18.41
C ARG A 14 9.55 -10.95 18.02
N LYS A 15 8.93 -12.09 17.68
CA LYS A 15 9.63 -13.32 17.27
C LYS A 15 10.62 -13.82 18.34
N GLY A 16 10.23 -13.79 19.62
CA GLY A 16 11.06 -14.25 20.74
C GLY A 16 12.17 -13.30 21.17
N GLN A 17 12.19 -12.06 20.66
CA GLN A 17 13.14 -11.02 21.06
C GLN A 17 12.38 -9.80 21.58
N LEU A 18 12.83 -9.26 22.72
CA LEU A 18 12.38 -7.95 23.20
C LEU A 18 12.98 -6.86 22.32
N LYS A 19 12.11 -5.97 21.83
CA LYS A 19 12.50 -4.80 21.07
C LYS A 19 11.82 -3.57 21.64
N ASP A 20 12.57 -2.48 21.70
CA ASP A 20 12.00 -1.18 22.01
C ASP A 20 11.09 -0.74 20.85
N MET A 21 9.94 -0.19 21.22
CA MET A 21 8.98 0.41 20.30
C MET A 21 8.54 1.75 20.88
N GLU A 22 8.82 2.81 20.14
CA GLU A 22 8.35 4.15 20.45
C GLU A 22 6.85 4.27 20.13
N LEU A 23 6.12 4.91 21.03
CA LEU A 23 4.70 5.20 20.94
C LEU A 23 4.49 6.68 20.65
N ALA A 24 3.42 6.95 19.88
CA ALA A 24 2.97 8.31 19.63
C ALA A 24 2.71 9.07 20.93
N SER A 25 3.06 10.35 20.94
CA SER A 25 2.76 11.27 22.04
C SER A 25 1.25 11.48 22.22
N ASP A 26 0.84 11.98 23.38
CA ASP A 26 -0.56 12.37 23.64
C ASP A 26 -1.05 13.41 22.64
N PHE A 27 -0.17 14.33 22.24
CA PHE A 27 -0.43 15.33 21.21
C PHE A 27 -0.79 14.67 19.87
N GLU A 28 0.03 13.74 19.37
CA GLU A 28 -0.24 13.02 18.12
C GLU A 28 -1.50 12.13 18.21
N ASN A 29 -1.66 11.42 19.33
CA ASN A 29 -2.82 10.57 19.58
C ASN A 29 -4.12 11.38 19.58
N TRP A 30 -4.12 12.56 20.22
CA TRP A 30 -5.28 13.44 20.22
C TRP A 30 -5.69 13.86 18.82
N TYR A 31 -4.77 14.36 17.98
CA TYR A 31 -5.08 14.69 16.59
C TYR A 31 -5.62 13.48 15.84
N THR A 32 -4.99 12.32 16.02
CA THR A 32 -5.38 11.08 15.34
C THR A 32 -6.82 10.69 15.68
N TYR A 33 -7.18 10.68 16.97
CA TYR A 33 -8.53 10.31 17.41
C TYR A 33 -9.56 11.39 17.09
N LYS A 34 -9.25 12.67 17.34
CA LYS A 34 -10.14 13.80 17.09
C LYS A 34 -10.47 13.91 15.60
N THR A 35 -9.48 13.94 14.71
CA THR A 35 -9.71 14.04 13.26
C THR A 35 -10.45 12.81 12.73
N LYS A 36 -10.14 11.60 13.22
CA LYS A 36 -10.87 10.37 12.87
C LYS A 36 -12.34 10.44 13.27
N SER A 37 -12.65 10.99 14.45
CA SER A 37 -14.03 11.17 14.89
C SER A 37 -14.75 12.22 14.05
N LEU A 38 -14.13 13.37 13.78
CA LEU A 38 -14.68 14.42 12.93
C LEU A 38 -15.03 13.91 11.52
N THR A 39 -14.14 13.12 10.90
CA THR A 39 -14.41 12.46 9.61
C THR A 39 -15.67 11.59 9.67
N LYS A 40 -15.91 10.88 10.79
CA LYS A 40 -17.07 9.99 10.92
C LYS A 40 -18.39 10.73 11.11
N ILE A 41 -18.36 11.87 11.78
CA ILE A 41 -19.57 12.68 12.04
C ILE A 41 -19.83 13.73 10.96
N GLY A 42 -18.93 13.87 9.98
CA GLY A 42 -19.09 14.78 8.85
C GLY A 42 -18.75 16.24 9.14
N GLU A 43 -18.01 16.50 10.23
CA GLU A 43 -17.51 17.84 10.55
C GLU A 43 -16.27 18.16 9.70
N TRP A 44 -16.51 18.41 8.41
CA TRP A 44 -15.46 18.46 7.40
C TRP A 44 -14.50 19.63 7.58
N GLN A 45 -15.01 20.82 7.89
CA GLN A 45 -14.15 22.00 8.06
C GLN A 45 -13.20 21.84 9.25
N GLU A 46 -13.71 21.43 10.42
CA GLU A 46 -12.85 21.19 11.58
C GLU A 46 -11.87 20.04 11.34
N CYS A 47 -12.30 18.98 10.63
CA CYS A 47 -11.42 17.88 10.26
C CYS A 47 -10.27 18.35 9.35
N LEU A 48 -10.56 19.22 8.39
CA LEU A 48 -9.57 19.80 7.48
C LEU A 48 -8.53 20.60 8.24
N ASP A 49 -8.99 21.52 9.09
CA ASP A 49 -8.12 22.46 9.79
C ASP A 49 -7.21 21.73 10.78
N LEU A 50 -7.77 20.84 11.60
CA LEU A 50 -6.96 20.04 12.54
C LEU A 50 -6.03 19.05 11.85
N SER A 51 -6.41 18.48 10.70
CA SER A 51 -5.50 17.57 9.98
C SER A 51 -4.33 18.32 9.35
N LYS A 52 -4.53 19.55 8.87
CA LYS A 52 -3.44 20.42 8.40
C LYS A 52 -2.55 20.86 9.55
N GLU A 53 -3.15 21.26 10.66
CA GLU A 53 -2.41 21.65 11.86
C GLU A 53 -1.55 20.49 12.39
N ALA A 54 -2.07 19.26 12.40
CA ALA A 54 -1.31 18.07 12.75
C ALA A 54 -0.08 17.88 11.84
N LEU A 55 -0.27 18.03 10.52
CA LEU A 55 0.80 17.90 9.53
C LEU A 55 1.89 18.98 9.66
N GLU A 56 1.55 20.14 10.22
CA GLU A 56 2.48 21.24 10.46
C GLU A 56 3.20 21.13 11.81
N LYS A 57 2.47 20.72 12.87
CA LYS A 57 2.95 20.80 14.26
C LYS A 57 3.60 19.52 14.80
N ILE A 58 3.40 18.38 14.13
CA ILE A 58 3.99 17.10 14.53
C ILE A 58 5.26 16.89 13.70
N GLU A 59 6.40 16.76 14.39
CA GLU A 59 7.71 16.62 13.73
C GLU A 59 7.99 15.16 13.32
N ASN A 60 7.63 14.21 14.19
CA ASN A 60 7.85 12.78 13.99
C ASN A 60 6.51 12.04 14.10
N PHE A 61 6.11 11.39 13.01
CA PHE A 61 4.85 10.65 12.94
C PHE A 61 5.04 9.17 13.20
N HIS A 62 4.12 8.59 13.95
CA HIS A 62 4.03 7.16 14.22
C HIS A 62 2.91 6.55 13.39
N TYR A 63 2.95 5.22 13.18
CA TYR A 63 1.85 4.46 12.57
C TYR A 63 1.39 4.95 11.18
N SER A 64 2.25 5.67 10.45
CA SER A 64 1.91 6.39 9.20
C SER A 64 0.80 7.44 9.37
N ASN A 65 0.74 8.09 10.54
CA ASN A 65 -0.26 9.11 10.84
C ASN A 65 -0.18 10.31 9.88
N ASP A 66 1.01 10.67 9.38
CA ASP A 66 1.19 11.63 8.29
C ASP A 66 0.31 11.32 7.06
N ALA A 67 0.29 10.05 6.67
CA ALA A 67 -0.48 9.58 5.54
C ALA A 67 -1.99 9.57 5.86
N TRP A 68 -2.35 9.23 7.11
CA TRP A 68 -3.74 9.29 7.57
C TRP A 68 -4.28 10.72 7.66
N PHE A 69 -3.49 11.68 8.14
CA PHE A 69 -3.87 13.10 8.15
C PHE A 69 -4.00 13.64 6.73
N SER A 70 -3.03 13.35 5.85
CA SER A 70 -3.10 13.72 4.43
C SER A 70 -4.37 13.18 3.76
N ARG A 71 -4.74 11.92 4.07
CA ARG A 71 -6.01 11.33 3.61
C ARG A 71 -7.23 12.10 4.13
N ARG A 72 -7.26 12.47 5.42
CA ARG A 72 -8.38 13.22 6.00
C ARG A 72 -8.52 14.63 5.42
N VAL A 73 -7.40 15.30 5.13
CA VAL A 73 -7.40 16.59 4.40
C VAL A 73 -8.11 16.44 3.06
N ALA A 74 -7.76 15.42 2.27
CA ALA A 74 -8.38 15.19 0.97
C ALA A 74 -9.89 14.90 1.07
N ILE A 75 -10.29 14.02 2.00
CA ILE A 75 -11.70 13.69 2.23
C ILE A 75 -12.49 14.93 2.66
N ALA A 76 -11.93 15.73 3.57
CA ALA A 76 -12.59 16.93 4.04
C ALA A 76 -12.77 17.96 2.90
N LYS A 77 -11.71 18.22 2.11
CA LYS A 77 -11.79 19.14 0.96
C LYS A 77 -12.83 18.71 -0.06
N LYS A 78 -12.87 17.42 -0.40
CA LYS A 78 -13.93 16.85 -1.25
C LYS A 78 -15.32 17.19 -0.73
N ASN A 79 -15.59 16.93 0.55
CA ASN A 79 -16.93 17.14 1.12
C ASN A 79 -17.29 18.63 1.31
N LEU A 80 -16.30 19.52 1.26
CA LEU A 80 -16.48 20.97 1.26
C LEU A 80 -16.68 21.56 -0.16
N GLY A 81 -16.77 20.71 -1.20
CA GLY A 81 -17.03 21.13 -2.57
C GLY A 81 -15.79 21.46 -3.40
N ASN A 82 -14.58 21.25 -2.87
CA ASN A 82 -13.31 21.55 -3.56
C ASN A 82 -12.77 20.31 -4.30
N THR A 83 -13.61 19.66 -5.11
CA THR A 83 -13.29 18.36 -5.74
C THR A 83 -12.11 18.44 -6.71
N GLU A 84 -12.06 19.44 -7.59
CA GLU A 84 -10.97 19.63 -8.56
C GLU A 84 -9.61 19.83 -7.89
N ASP A 85 -9.54 20.71 -6.90
CA ASP A 85 -8.32 20.97 -6.13
C ASP A 85 -7.87 19.70 -5.39
N THR A 86 -8.82 18.95 -4.84
CA THR A 86 -8.55 17.67 -4.17
C THR A 86 -7.91 16.67 -5.12
N ILE A 87 -8.41 16.56 -6.35
CA ILE A 87 -7.83 15.66 -7.37
C ILE A 87 -6.37 16.08 -7.65
N GLN A 88 -6.11 17.36 -7.92
CA GLN A 88 -4.76 17.84 -8.24
C GLN A 88 -3.76 17.60 -7.10
N GLU A 89 -4.20 17.79 -5.85
CA GLU A 89 -3.39 17.53 -4.68
C GLU A 89 -3.08 16.04 -4.50
N LEU A 90 -4.11 15.17 -4.60
CA LEU A 90 -3.92 13.73 -4.49
C LEU A 90 -3.01 13.19 -5.60
N GLU A 91 -3.12 13.70 -6.83
CA GLU A 91 -2.20 13.37 -7.92
C GLU A 91 -0.77 13.80 -7.63
N THR A 92 -0.59 14.97 -7.01
CA THR A 92 0.72 15.46 -6.60
C THR A 92 1.32 14.58 -5.49
N ILE A 93 0.51 14.13 -4.54
CA ILE A 93 0.95 13.17 -3.51
C ILE A 93 1.37 11.85 -4.15
N LEU A 94 0.62 11.33 -5.12
CA LEU A 94 0.96 10.07 -5.81
C LEU A 94 2.29 10.12 -6.58
N LYS A 95 2.71 11.29 -7.04
CA LYS A 95 4.05 11.46 -7.66
C LYS A 95 5.17 11.17 -6.66
N LYS A 96 4.93 11.41 -5.36
CA LYS A 96 5.90 11.21 -4.28
C LYS A 96 5.76 9.85 -3.59
N LYS A 97 4.52 9.41 -3.34
CA LYS A 97 4.21 8.18 -2.60
C LYS A 97 3.07 7.41 -3.27
N ARG A 98 3.36 6.22 -3.78
CA ARG A 98 2.36 5.36 -4.43
C ARG A 98 1.59 4.56 -3.39
N GLU A 99 0.62 5.18 -2.74
CA GLU A 99 -0.25 4.53 -1.76
C GLU A 99 -1.57 4.08 -2.39
N TRP A 100 -1.95 2.82 -2.16
CA TRP A 100 -3.16 2.24 -2.78
C TRP A 100 -4.44 2.96 -2.36
N PHE A 101 -4.51 3.45 -1.12
CA PHE A 101 -5.69 4.13 -0.62
C PHE A 101 -5.85 5.52 -1.24
N ILE A 102 -4.76 6.19 -1.61
CA ILE A 102 -4.82 7.46 -2.35
C ILE A 102 -5.33 7.22 -3.77
N GLN A 103 -4.86 6.16 -4.42
CA GLN A 103 -5.35 5.76 -5.74
C GLN A 103 -6.84 5.38 -5.70
N LYS A 104 -7.29 4.69 -4.63
CA LYS A 104 -8.71 4.42 -4.40
C LYS A 104 -9.53 5.72 -4.29
N GLU A 105 -9.09 6.69 -3.50
CA GLU A 105 -9.82 7.97 -3.34
C GLU A 105 -9.91 8.72 -4.68
N LEU A 106 -8.83 8.77 -5.46
CA LEU A 106 -8.86 9.33 -6.82
C LEU A 106 -9.84 8.59 -7.73
N ALA A 107 -9.89 7.25 -7.65
CA ALA A 107 -10.86 6.47 -8.41
C ALA A 107 -12.31 6.82 -8.05
N GLU A 108 -12.60 7.06 -6.77
CA GLU A 108 -13.93 7.50 -6.32
C GLU A 108 -14.28 8.88 -6.88
N LEU A 109 -13.35 9.84 -6.82
CA LEU A 109 -13.53 11.19 -7.36
C LEU A 109 -13.74 11.17 -8.88
N TYR A 110 -12.94 10.39 -9.61
CA TYR A 110 -13.09 10.27 -11.06
C TYR A 110 -14.42 9.63 -11.45
N LEU A 111 -14.89 8.63 -10.69
CA LEU A 111 -16.18 8.00 -10.91
C LEU A 111 -17.34 8.99 -10.68
N GLU A 112 -17.27 9.78 -9.61
CA GLU A 112 -18.28 10.82 -9.30
C GLU A 112 -18.37 11.89 -10.40
N LYS A 113 -17.24 12.21 -11.04
CA LYS A 113 -17.18 13.12 -12.19
C LYS A 113 -17.59 12.48 -13.52
N GLY A 114 -17.92 11.19 -13.54
CA GLY A 114 -18.22 10.45 -14.77
C GLY A 114 -17.00 10.16 -15.65
N ASN A 115 -15.77 10.36 -15.15
CA ASN A 115 -14.55 9.98 -15.87
C ASN A 115 -14.22 8.51 -15.61
N ILE A 116 -14.95 7.63 -16.28
CA ILE A 116 -14.94 6.19 -16.02
C ILE A 116 -13.57 5.55 -16.32
N ASP A 117 -12.87 6.04 -17.34
CA ASP A 117 -11.56 5.51 -17.73
C ASP A 117 -10.50 5.82 -16.70
N LEU A 118 -10.43 7.06 -16.19
CA LEU A 118 -9.50 7.41 -15.12
C LEU A 118 -9.87 6.73 -13.81
N ALA A 119 -11.17 6.61 -13.50
CA ALA A 119 -11.63 5.88 -12.32
C ALA A 119 -11.15 4.42 -12.35
N PHE A 120 -11.37 3.74 -13.49
CA PHE A 120 -10.92 2.36 -13.69
C PHE A 120 -9.40 2.24 -13.58
N LYS A 121 -8.65 3.11 -14.28
CA LYS A 121 -7.19 3.11 -14.24
C LYS A 121 -6.65 3.27 -12.81
N MET A 122 -7.20 4.20 -12.04
CA MET A 122 -6.78 4.42 -10.65
C MET A 122 -7.14 3.23 -9.75
N ALA A 123 -8.34 2.67 -9.89
CA ALA A 123 -8.78 1.53 -9.09
C ALA A 123 -7.96 0.27 -9.36
N ILE A 124 -7.62 -0.01 -10.62
CA ILE A 124 -6.78 -1.15 -10.98
C ILE A 124 -5.33 -0.96 -10.52
N ASN A 125 -4.78 0.26 -10.64
CA ASN A 125 -3.47 0.54 -10.05
C ASN A 125 -3.47 0.34 -8.53
N ALA A 126 -4.55 0.73 -7.85
CA ALA A 126 -4.70 0.56 -6.41
C ALA A 126 -4.74 -0.92 -5.98
N ILE A 127 -5.49 -1.77 -6.71
CA ILE A 127 -5.67 -3.17 -6.31
C ILE A 127 -4.37 -3.96 -6.48
N ASN A 128 -3.60 -3.64 -7.53
CA ASN A 128 -2.28 -4.25 -7.82
C ASN A 128 -1.13 -3.69 -6.96
N ASN A 129 -1.35 -2.58 -6.26
CA ASN A 129 -0.33 -2.03 -5.36
C ASN A 129 -0.18 -2.91 -4.10
N PHE A 130 0.90 -2.74 -3.34
CA PHE A 130 1.14 -3.53 -2.14
C PHE A 130 0.04 -3.31 -1.07
N GLY A 131 -0.30 -4.36 -0.33
CA GLY A 131 -1.27 -4.33 0.75
C GLY A 131 -2.12 -5.60 0.79
N PRO A 132 -2.46 -6.12 1.99
CA PRO A 132 -3.34 -7.28 2.10
C PRO A 132 -4.71 -7.00 1.49
N LEU A 133 -5.28 -7.99 0.78
CA LEU A 133 -6.52 -7.84 0.02
C LEU A 133 -7.72 -7.62 0.94
N GLU A 134 -7.71 -8.23 2.12
CA GLU A 134 -8.69 -8.05 3.17
C GLU A 134 -8.90 -6.57 3.50
N PHE A 135 -7.85 -5.76 3.52
CA PHE A 135 -7.98 -4.32 3.76
C PHE A 135 -8.45 -3.51 2.54
N LYS A 136 -8.60 -4.15 1.37
CA LYS A 136 -9.02 -3.54 0.09
C LYS A 136 -10.45 -3.91 -0.33
N VAL A 137 -11.24 -4.49 0.56
CA VAL A 137 -12.65 -4.83 0.34
C VAL A 137 -13.51 -3.68 -0.20
N ASP A 138 -13.31 -2.43 0.25
CA ASP A 138 -14.03 -1.28 -0.31
C ASP A 138 -13.53 -0.88 -1.71
N LEU A 139 -12.27 -1.18 -2.03
CA LEU A 139 -11.75 -1.03 -3.39
C LEU A 139 -12.33 -2.09 -4.32
N LEU A 140 -12.53 -3.34 -3.87
CA LEU A 140 -13.24 -4.36 -4.65
C LEU A 140 -14.67 -3.91 -4.98
N TYR A 141 -15.39 -3.40 -3.99
CA TYR A 141 -16.72 -2.81 -4.19
C TYR A 141 -16.68 -1.65 -5.21
N LEU A 142 -15.70 -0.75 -5.11
CA LEU A 142 -15.54 0.35 -6.06
C LEU A 142 -15.28 -0.14 -7.50
N ILE A 143 -14.39 -1.12 -7.68
CA ILE A 143 -14.13 -1.71 -8.99
C ILE A 143 -15.41 -2.34 -9.56
N GLY A 144 -16.20 -3.02 -8.73
CA GLY A 144 -17.52 -3.54 -9.10
C GLY A 144 -18.44 -2.44 -9.65
N LYS A 145 -18.54 -1.29 -8.97
CA LYS A 145 -19.32 -0.14 -9.46
C LYS A 145 -18.80 0.40 -10.80
N ILE A 146 -17.50 0.57 -10.94
CA ILE A 146 -16.88 1.08 -12.17
C ILE A 146 -17.18 0.14 -13.34
N LEU A 147 -17.00 -1.17 -13.14
CA LEU A 147 -17.27 -2.19 -14.16
C LEU A 147 -18.75 -2.24 -14.56
N LYS A 148 -19.66 -2.00 -13.61
CA LYS A 148 -21.10 -1.88 -13.89
C LYS A 148 -21.39 -0.72 -14.84
N GLN A 149 -20.75 0.43 -14.63
CA GLN A 149 -20.88 1.59 -15.52
C GLN A 149 -20.23 1.37 -16.89
N GLN A 150 -19.28 0.44 -16.99
CA GLN A 150 -18.70 -0.04 -18.26
C GLN A 150 -19.52 -1.16 -18.91
N ASP A 151 -20.70 -1.51 -18.38
CA ASP A 151 -21.55 -2.62 -18.84
C ASP A 151 -20.87 -4.02 -18.78
N LYS A 152 -19.84 -4.16 -17.94
CA LYS A 152 -19.13 -5.44 -17.72
C LYS A 152 -19.76 -6.18 -16.55
N LEU A 153 -21.01 -6.61 -16.71
CA LEU A 153 -21.86 -7.09 -15.62
C LEU A 153 -21.30 -8.33 -14.90
N ASP A 154 -20.76 -9.31 -15.61
CA ASP A 154 -20.15 -10.51 -14.99
C ASP A 154 -18.98 -10.14 -14.07
N LEU A 155 -18.05 -9.31 -14.56
CA LEU A 155 -16.92 -8.84 -13.77
C LEU A 155 -17.40 -7.98 -12.59
N SER A 156 -18.39 -7.10 -12.81
CA SER A 156 -18.97 -6.29 -11.74
C SER A 156 -19.50 -7.16 -10.59
N PHE A 157 -20.33 -8.16 -10.93
CA PHE A 157 -20.86 -9.14 -9.99
C PHE A 157 -19.74 -9.85 -9.22
N LYS A 158 -18.74 -10.38 -9.93
CA LYS A 158 -17.60 -11.07 -9.31
C LYS A 158 -16.84 -10.20 -8.31
N HIS A 159 -16.67 -8.91 -8.58
CA HIS A 159 -15.98 -7.99 -7.67
C HIS A 159 -16.82 -7.68 -6.41
N PHE A 160 -18.12 -7.47 -6.58
CA PHE A 160 -19.04 -7.34 -5.43
C PHE A 160 -19.05 -8.63 -4.59
N THR A 161 -19.12 -9.78 -5.24
CA THR A 161 -19.09 -11.09 -4.59
C THR A 161 -17.77 -11.31 -3.84
N LEU A 162 -16.62 -11.00 -4.43
CA LEU A 162 -15.34 -11.11 -3.74
C LEU A 162 -15.27 -10.16 -2.53
N SER A 163 -15.80 -8.94 -2.65
CA SER A 163 -15.93 -8.03 -1.50
C SER A 163 -16.78 -8.64 -0.39
N LYS A 164 -17.87 -9.33 -0.70
CA LYS A 164 -18.74 -10.01 0.28
C LYS A 164 -18.00 -11.18 0.94
N LEU A 165 -17.42 -12.08 0.14
CA LEU A 165 -16.78 -13.30 0.63
C LEU A 165 -15.57 -13.02 1.53
N VAL A 166 -14.74 -12.03 1.19
CA VAL A 166 -13.61 -11.62 2.03
C VAL A 166 -14.10 -11.05 3.36
N ARG A 167 -15.18 -10.25 3.37
CA ARG A 167 -15.76 -9.77 4.63
C ARG A 167 -16.29 -10.91 5.49
N GLN A 168 -16.92 -11.91 4.88
CA GLN A 168 -17.42 -13.08 5.59
C GLN A 168 -16.29 -13.93 6.18
N SER A 169 -15.20 -14.15 5.43
CA SER A 169 -14.05 -14.91 5.95
C SER A 169 -13.35 -14.22 7.13
N GLU A 170 -13.38 -12.89 7.17
CA GLU A 170 -12.83 -12.08 8.26
C GLU A 170 -13.86 -11.77 9.37
N GLU A 171 -15.08 -12.33 9.29
CA GLU A 171 -16.18 -12.09 10.24
C GLU A 171 -16.58 -10.60 10.37
N TRP A 172 -16.40 -9.82 9.31
CA TRP A 172 -16.73 -8.40 9.29
C TRP A 172 -18.19 -8.14 8.90
N LYS A 173 -18.74 -7.03 9.41
CA LYS A 173 -20.08 -6.57 9.06
C LYS A 173 -20.21 -6.34 7.55
N LEU A 174 -21.25 -6.91 6.96
CA LEU A 174 -21.62 -6.69 5.56
C LEU A 174 -22.43 -5.39 5.39
N PRO A 175 -21.98 -4.45 4.54
CA PRO A 175 -22.74 -3.23 4.26
C PRO A 175 -24.02 -3.52 3.48
N GLN A 176 -25.13 -2.85 3.83
CA GLN A 176 -26.42 -2.98 3.12
C GLN A 176 -26.29 -2.67 1.62
N LYS A 177 -25.55 -1.62 1.26
CA LYS A 177 -25.26 -1.25 -0.13
C LYS A 177 -24.71 -2.39 -0.99
N LEU A 178 -23.96 -3.32 -0.38
CA LEU A 178 -23.37 -4.45 -1.09
C LEU A 178 -24.44 -5.51 -1.42
N PHE A 179 -25.38 -5.76 -0.51
CA PHE A 179 -26.52 -6.63 -0.77
C PHE A 179 -27.47 -6.04 -1.81
N GLU A 180 -27.67 -4.73 -1.80
CA GLU A 180 -28.49 -4.03 -2.81
C GLU A 180 -27.88 -4.16 -4.21
N GLU A 181 -26.56 -3.95 -4.34
CA GLU A 181 -25.88 -4.16 -5.62
C GLU A 181 -25.99 -5.60 -6.11
N LEU A 182 -25.73 -6.59 -5.25
CA LEU A 182 -25.79 -8.01 -5.61
C LEU A 182 -27.19 -8.48 -6.01
N ARG A 183 -28.24 -7.94 -5.37
CA ARG A 183 -29.65 -8.23 -5.75
C ARG A 183 -30.01 -7.76 -7.16
N GLY A 184 -29.26 -6.79 -7.70
CA GLY A 184 -29.45 -6.31 -9.07
C GLY A 184 -28.94 -7.27 -10.15
N PHE A 185 -28.32 -8.40 -9.78
CA PHE A 185 -27.78 -9.38 -10.71
C PHE A 185 -28.62 -10.66 -10.73
N THR A 186 -28.65 -11.31 -11.89
CA THR A 186 -29.28 -12.63 -12.09
C THR A 186 -28.28 -13.78 -12.06
N PHE A 187 -27.02 -13.51 -11.68
CA PHE A 187 -25.96 -14.51 -11.59
C PHE A 187 -26.15 -15.40 -10.36
N THR A 188 -25.73 -16.66 -10.47
CA THR A 188 -25.75 -17.63 -9.37
C THR A 188 -24.87 -17.17 -8.22
N GLU A 189 -25.36 -17.32 -7.00
CA GLU A 189 -24.59 -17.01 -5.79
C GLU A 189 -23.34 -17.90 -5.70
N VAL A 190 -22.19 -17.27 -5.42
CA VAL A 190 -20.92 -17.96 -5.20
C VAL A 190 -20.74 -18.24 -3.71
N PRO A 191 -20.56 -19.49 -3.28
CA PRO A 191 -20.37 -19.84 -1.88
C PRO A 191 -18.96 -19.47 -1.37
N LEU A 192 -18.82 -19.36 -0.05
CA LEU A 192 -17.53 -19.04 0.60
C LEU A 192 -16.42 -20.06 0.27
N THR A 193 -16.78 -21.31 -0.02
CA THR A 193 -15.85 -22.38 -0.43
C THR A 193 -15.08 -22.04 -1.72
N GLU A 194 -15.63 -21.18 -2.57
CA GLU A 194 -15.04 -20.77 -3.84
C GLU A 194 -14.21 -19.47 -3.75
N LEU A 195 -14.08 -18.87 -2.55
CA LEU A 195 -13.33 -17.62 -2.33
C LEU A 195 -11.93 -17.65 -2.95
N LYS A 196 -11.20 -18.76 -2.81
CA LYS A 196 -9.83 -18.89 -3.33
C LYS A 196 -9.78 -18.84 -4.86
N GLU A 197 -10.70 -19.52 -5.54
CA GLU A 197 -10.73 -19.56 -7.00
C GLU A 197 -11.20 -18.22 -7.57
N LEU A 198 -12.25 -17.62 -7.00
CA LEU A 198 -12.71 -16.27 -7.40
C LEU A 198 -11.61 -15.22 -7.22
N LYS A 199 -10.88 -15.27 -6.10
CA LYS A 199 -9.73 -14.38 -5.86
C LYS A 199 -8.67 -14.55 -6.94
N LYS A 200 -8.33 -15.80 -7.29
CA LYS A 200 -7.31 -16.11 -8.31
C LYS A 200 -7.74 -15.68 -9.71
N GLU A 201 -9.01 -15.85 -10.05
CA GLU A 201 -9.59 -15.36 -11.30
C GLU A 201 -9.47 -13.83 -11.41
N LEU A 202 -9.96 -13.11 -10.39
CA LEU A 202 -9.93 -11.65 -10.42
C LEU A 202 -8.51 -11.08 -10.33
N GLN A 203 -7.59 -11.77 -9.65
CA GLN A 203 -6.18 -11.39 -9.65
C GLN A 203 -5.59 -11.42 -11.07
N LYS A 204 -5.85 -12.47 -11.85
CA LYS A 204 -5.44 -12.51 -13.26
C LYS A 204 -6.03 -11.37 -14.07
N PHE A 205 -7.30 -11.04 -13.82
CA PHE A 205 -7.96 -9.91 -14.47
C PHE A 205 -7.22 -8.60 -14.14
N TRP A 206 -6.96 -8.28 -12.87
CA TRP A 206 -6.24 -7.06 -12.49
C TRP A 206 -4.82 -7.02 -13.05
N ASP A 207 -4.11 -8.15 -13.00
CA ASP A 207 -2.73 -8.27 -13.48
C ASP A 207 -2.63 -7.99 -14.99
N SER A 208 -3.70 -8.25 -15.75
CA SER A 208 -3.72 -7.99 -17.21
C SER A 208 -3.65 -6.51 -17.59
N PHE A 209 -3.97 -5.60 -16.65
CA PHE A 209 -3.93 -4.15 -16.84
C PHE A 209 -2.70 -3.51 -16.19
N ASN A 210 -1.75 -4.29 -15.71
CA ASN A 210 -0.45 -3.73 -15.35
C ASN A 210 0.23 -3.24 -16.63
N THR A 211 -0.06 -1.98 -16.99
CA THR A 211 0.65 -1.18 -18.01
C THR A 211 1.78 -0.37 -17.39
N THR A 212 1.97 -0.45 -16.07
CA THR A 212 3.34 -0.41 -15.59
C THR A 212 4.03 -1.47 -16.41
N PRO A 213 5.17 -1.21 -17.08
CA PRO A 213 6.01 -2.34 -17.38
C PRO A 213 6.04 -3.08 -16.05
N ILE A 214 5.66 -4.36 -16.06
CA ILE A 214 6.30 -5.24 -15.11
C ILE A 214 7.75 -4.70 -15.14
N LYS A 215 8.41 -4.54 -14.02
CA LYS A 215 9.79 -5.01 -14.11
C LYS A 215 9.65 -6.49 -14.46
N THR A 216 9.27 -6.79 -15.72
CA THR A 216 9.76 -7.88 -16.49
C THR A 216 11.24 -7.57 -16.29
N PHE A 217 11.81 -8.28 -15.33
CA PHE A 217 12.71 -9.32 -15.74
C PHE A 217 12.29 -9.77 -17.13
N ASP A 218 12.83 -9.02 -18.08
CA ASP A 218 12.69 -9.21 -19.48
C ASP A 218 13.19 -10.63 -19.66
N LYS A 219 12.26 -11.59 -19.74
CA LYS A 219 12.61 -12.99 -20.05
C LYS A 219 13.15 -13.11 -21.48
N SER A 220 13.26 -12.00 -22.23
CA SER A 220 13.90 -11.90 -23.53
C SER A 220 15.14 -11.00 -23.59
N ARG A 221 15.56 -10.36 -22.49
CA ARG A 221 16.97 -9.98 -22.31
C ARG A 221 17.51 -10.99 -21.34
N THR A 222 18.09 -12.04 -21.88
CA THR A 222 18.93 -13.02 -21.18
C THR A 222 19.44 -12.44 -19.86
N ALA A 223 18.70 -12.72 -18.78
CA ALA A 223 19.33 -12.88 -17.49
C ALA A 223 20.32 -14.00 -17.79
N THR A 224 21.57 -13.63 -18.03
CA THR A 224 22.65 -14.54 -17.72
C THR A 224 22.30 -15.02 -16.31
N ASN A 225 22.04 -16.31 -16.20
CA ASN A 225 21.74 -17.02 -14.97
C ASN A 225 22.99 -17.03 -14.07
N ASN A 226 23.72 -15.92 -14.03
CA ASN A 226 24.92 -15.70 -13.27
C ASN A 226 24.45 -15.26 -11.89
N ASN A 227 24.03 -16.25 -11.10
CA ASN A 227 23.98 -16.05 -9.67
C ASN A 227 25.42 -15.86 -9.21
N PHE A 228 25.76 -14.67 -8.74
CA PHE A 228 27.08 -14.38 -8.22
C PHE A 228 27.10 -14.68 -6.73
N GLU A 229 28.20 -15.26 -6.26
CA GLU A 229 28.48 -15.40 -4.84
C GLU A 229 29.26 -14.19 -4.35
N GLY A 230 28.88 -13.65 -3.21
CA GLY A 230 29.59 -12.56 -2.58
C GLY A 230 29.42 -12.58 -1.07
N GLU A 231 30.26 -11.81 -0.40
CA GLU A 231 30.24 -11.67 1.04
C GLU A 231 29.84 -10.25 1.42
N ILE A 232 28.92 -10.09 2.36
CA ILE A 232 28.55 -8.80 2.92
C ILE A 232 29.77 -8.26 3.68
N ILE A 233 30.35 -7.15 3.23
CA ILE A 233 31.55 -6.57 3.84
C ILE A 233 31.25 -5.34 4.70
N GLU A 234 30.07 -4.72 4.53
CA GLU A 234 29.72 -3.48 5.20
C GLU A 234 28.20 -3.34 5.31
N ILE A 235 27.71 -2.89 6.47
CA ILE A 235 26.33 -2.43 6.70
C ILE A 235 26.41 -0.95 7.00
N ARG A 236 25.75 -0.11 6.18
CA ARG A 236 25.72 1.35 6.36
C ARG A 236 24.52 1.80 7.18
N ASN A 237 23.36 1.19 6.95
CA ASN A 237 22.15 1.47 7.69
C ASN A 237 21.49 0.14 8.08
N ASP A 238 21.00 0.07 9.32
CA ASP A 238 20.14 -0.99 9.84
C ASP A 238 19.06 -0.31 10.70
N ASN A 239 17.89 -0.07 10.11
CA ASN A 239 16.80 0.65 10.77
C ASN A 239 15.44 0.11 10.34
N GLU A 240 14.37 0.78 10.75
CA GLU A 240 12.98 0.36 10.49
C GLU A 240 12.65 0.23 9.00
N ARG A 241 13.41 0.88 8.11
CA ARG A 241 13.25 0.78 6.65
C ARG A 241 13.96 -0.44 6.06
N GLY A 242 14.90 -1.04 6.79
CA GLY A 242 15.65 -2.22 6.39
C GLY A 242 17.15 -2.04 6.52
N LYS A 243 17.91 -2.80 5.73
CA LYS A 243 19.38 -2.77 5.73
C LYS A 243 19.92 -2.34 4.38
N ASP A 244 20.98 -1.56 4.39
CA ASP A 244 21.76 -1.31 3.19
C ASP A 244 23.26 -1.29 3.49
N GLY A 245 24.05 -1.52 2.45
CA GLY A 245 25.47 -1.70 2.61
C GLY A 245 26.15 -2.18 1.35
N PHE A 246 27.28 -2.86 1.53
CA PHE A 246 28.07 -3.36 0.42
C PHE A 246 28.45 -4.82 0.59
N LEU A 247 28.49 -5.51 -0.55
CA LEU A 247 29.05 -6.86 -0.67
C LEU A 247 30.24 -6.87 -1.62
N LYS A 248 31.14 -7.82 -1.43
CA LYS A 248 32.32 -8.04 -2.29
C LYS A 248 32.18 -9.37 -3.03
N SER A 249 32.45 -9.35 -4.34
CA SER A 249 32.52 -10.54 -5.18
C SER A 249 33.62 -10.35 -6.21
N ASN A 250 34.49 -11.36 -6.37
CA ASN A 250 35.62 -11.34 -7.32
C ASN A 250 36.47 -10.05 -7.28
N GLY A 251 36.69 -9.49 -6.09
CA GLY A 251 37.47 -8.26 -5.90
C GLY A 251 36.67 -6.96 -6.05
N GLN A 252 35.47 -6.99 -6.64
CA GLN A 252 34.62 -5.84 -6.88
C GLN A 252 33.62 -5.61 -5.74
N LYS A 253 33.31 -4.33 -5.44
CA LYS A 253 32.36 -3.91 -4.40
C LYS A 253 31.02 -3.52 -5.05
N TYR A 254 29.93 -4.02 -4.49
CA TYR A 254 28.56 -3.82 -4.97
C TYR A 254 27.64 -3.32 -3.86
N TYR A 255 26.77 -2.36 -4.17
CA TYR A 255 25.80 -1.83 -3.21
C TYR A 255 24.53 -2.66 -3.18
N PHE A 256 24.04 -3.01 -1.98
CA PHE A 256 22.75 -3.65 -1.80
C PHE A 256 21.86 -2.81 -0.87
N SER A 257 20.55 -2.95 -1.04
CA SER A 257 19.54 -2.46 -0.11
C SER A 257 18.40 -3.46 -0.03
N VAL A 258 18.00 -3.82 1.18
CA VAL A 258 16.92 -4.75 1.48
C VAL A 258 15.94 -4.09 2.45
N SER A 259 14.64 -4.27 2.22
CA SER A 259 13.62 -3.70 3.10
C SER A 259 13.55 -4.46 4.43
N SER A 260 13.04 -3.82 5.48
CA SER A 260 12.79 -4.48 6.78
C SER A 260 11.84 -5.69 6.68
N ASN A 261 10.95 -5.68 5.68
CA ASN A 261 9.99 -6.75 5.41
C ASN A 261 10.54 -7.87 4.50
N PHE A 262 11.76 -7.74 3.96
CA PHE A 262 12.37 -8.81 3.20
C PHE A 262 12.78 -9.95 4.14
N HIS A 263 12.30 -11.17 3.85
CA HIS A 263 12.41 -12.33 4.74
C HIS A 263 13.85 -12.71 5.13
N LEU A 264 14.86 -12.33 4.33
CA LEU A 264 16.28 -12.55 4.65
C LEU A 264 16.95 -11.40 5.40
N THR A 265 16.32 -10.23 5.51
CA THR A 265 16.90 -9.03 6.17
C THR A 265 17.43 -9.29 7.58
N PRO A 266 16.75 -10.08 8.45
CA PRO A 266 17.31 -10.42 9.77
C PRO A 266 18.66 -11.12 9.71
N ASN A 267 18.90 -11.90 8.65
CA ASN A 267 20.08 -12.75 8.47
C ASN A 267 21.17 -12.11 7.58
N ILE A 268 21.03 -10.82 7.25
CA ILE A 268 22.04 -10.05 6.52
C ILE A 268 22.91 -9.29 7.53
N PHE A 269 24.16 -9.70 7.67
CA PHE A 269 25.18 -9.10 8.52
C PHE A 269 26.57 -9.28 7.89
N VAL A 270 27.54 -8.49 8.34
CA VAL A 270 28.93 -8.52 7.83
C VAL A 270 29.52 -9.93 7.98
N GLY A 271 30.22 -10.41 6.96
CA GLY A 271 30.74 -11.77 6.87
C GLY A 271 29.79 -12.77 6.24
N LYS A 272 28.52 -12.42 5.99
CA LYS A 272 27.56 -13.38 5.45
C LYS A 272 27.71 -13.56 3.94
N LYS A 273 27.80 -14.81 3.50
CA LYS A 273 27.80 -15.16 2.08
C LYS A 273 26.39 -15.18 1.52
N VAL A 274 26.24 -14.63 0.31
CA VAL A 274 24.95 -14.50 -0.38
C VAL A 274 25.08 -14.82 -1.86
N LEU A 275 24.00 -15.36 -2.42
CA LEU A 275 23.77 -15.34 -3.86
C LEU A 275 23.02 -14.07 -4.23
N PHE A 276 23.54 -13.34 -5.21
CA PHE A 276 22.94 -12.09 -5.69
C PHE A 276 22.91 -12.02 -7.21
N GLU A 277 22.08 -11.11 -7.72
CA GLU A 277 22.08 -10.69 -9.12
C GLU A 277 22.40 -9.20 -9.22
N ILE A 278 23.17 -8.83 -10.26
CA ILE A 278 23.44 -7.43 -10.59
C ILE A 278 22.23 -6.88 -11.33
N LEU A 279 21.67 -5.78 -10.84
CA LEU A 279 20.56 -5.11 -11.51
C LEU A 279 21.09 -4.23 -12.64
N PRO A 280 20.40 -4.16 -13.80
CA PRO A 280 20.86 -3.37 -14.93
C PRO A 280 21.05 -1.89 -14.57
N HIS A 281 22.18 -1.32 -15.00
CA HIS A 281 22.53 0.08 -14.80
C HIS A 281 21.47 0.97 -15.47
N ILE A 282 20.84 1.86 -14.69
CA ILE A 282 19.98 2.93 -15.21
C ILE A 282 20.81 4.20 -15.01
N GLU A 283 21.05 4.97 -16.08
CA GLU A 283 21.99 6.12 -16.17
C GLU A 283 21.94 7.13 -15.01
N THR A 284 20.92 7.11 -14.17
CA THR A 284 20.73 7.99 -13.02
C THR A 284 20.97 7.33 -11.65
N LYS A 285 21.41 6.07 -11.56
CA LYS A 285 21.65 5.37 -10.28
C LYS A 285 22.90 4.48 -10.31
N LYS A 286 23.65 4.48 -9.20
CA LYS A 286 24.78 3.58 -8.95
C LYS A 286 24.32 2.11 -9.11
N GLU A 287 25.20 1.25 -9.62
CA GLU A 287 24.92 -0.18 -9.75
C GLU A 287 24.49 -0.78 -8.41
N GLN A 288 23.34 -1.47 -8.43
CA GLN A 288 22.77 -2.12 -7.25
C GLN A 288 22.66 -3.62 -7.50
N VAL A 289 22.79 -4.39 -6.43
CA VAL A 289 22.59 -5.84 -6.46
C VAL A 289 21.36 -6.22 -5.65
N LYS A 290 20.71 -7.30 -6.08
CA LYS A 290 19.58 -7.90 -5.38
C LYS A 290 20.00 -9.23 -4.79
N ILE A 291 19.91 -9.34 -3.46
CA ILE A 291 20.19 -10.58 -2.72
C ILE A 291 19.03 -11.55 -2.98
N LYS A 292 19.34 -12.75 -3.46
CA LYS A 292 18.37 -13.83 -3.71
C LYS A 292 18.31 -14.83 -2.58
N LYS A 293 19.47 -15.21 -2.06
CA LYS A 293 19.60 -16.29 -1.08
C LYS A 293 20.81 -16.03 -0.20
N ILE A 294 20.72 -16.51 1.03
CA ILE A 294 21.87 -16.63 1.92
C ILE A 294 22.49 -18.02 1.71
N ILE A 295 23.81 -18.07 1.58
CA ILE A 295 24.56 -19.32 1.49
C ILE A 295 25.44 -19.49 2.72
N SER A 296 25.77 -20.75 3.02
CA SER A 296 26.53 -21.15 4.20
C SER A 296 27.91 -20.51 4.24
#